data_AF-A0A0L7T7P0-F1
#
_entry.id   AF-A0A0L7T7P0-F1
#
_cell.length_a   1.000
_cell.length_b   1.000
_cell.length_c   1.000
_cell.angle_alpha   90.00
_cell.angle_beta   90.00
_cell.angle_gamma   90.00
#
_symmetry.space_group_name_H-M   'P 1'
#
loop_
_entity.id
_entity.type
_entity.pdbx_description
1 polymer ?
#
loop_
_entity_poly.entity_id
_entity_poly.type
_entity_poly.pdbx_seq_one_letter_code
_entity_poly.pdbx_strand_id
1 'polypeptide(L)'
;MAKPALLDFSSATATEIAWAVLNGVTSYQNLRAFRSRAGGTAKADKLYPQTREAMQIITAEKNKARDRRAIKDLLRPFSQSYGNGATLTEILAPVLKGYRQMYLDKLGLDLTHEQIIMLLIATGAVEQLEKSGYHVIGDFPTATTE
;
A
#
# COMPACT_ATOMS: atom_id res chain seq x y z
N MET A 1 1.69 30.57 -27.60
CA MET A 1 0.36 30.73 -26.95
C MET A 1 0.32 29.82 -25.74
N ALA A 2 0.10 30.36 -24.54
CA ALA A 2 0.06 29.57 -23.30
C ALA A 2 -1.24 28.73 -23.27
N LYS A 3 -1.14 27.41 -23.05
CA LYS A 3 -2.31 26.55 -22.81
C LYS A 3 -3.11 27.13 -21.64
N PRO A 4 -4.42 27.37 -21.75
CA PRO A 4 -5.23 27.81 -20.62
C PRO A 4 -5.13 26.76 -19.50
N ALA A 5 -5.04 27.21 -18.25
CA ALA A 5 -5.19 26.29 -17.13
C ALA A 5 -6.64 25.78 -17.15
N LEU A 6 -6.84 24.50 -17.45
CA LEU A 6 -8.17 23.86 -17.51
C LEU A 6 -8.90 23.86 -16.16
N LEU A 7 -8.23 24.24 -15.07
CA LEU A 7 -8.78 24.34 -13.73
C LEU A 7 -8.23 25.61 -13.06
N ASP A 8 -9.11 26.42 -12.49
CA ASP A 8 -8.74 27.52 -11.61
C ASP A 8 -8.59 27.03 -10.16
N PHE A 9 -7.34 26.92 -9.71
CA PHE A 9 -7.01 26.47 -8.35
C PHE A 9 -7.46 27.44 -7.25
N SER A 10 -7.79 28.69 -7.60
CA SER A 10 -8.21 29.69 -6.61
C SER A 10 -9.67 29.52 -6.18
N SER A 11 -10.50 28.93 -7.04
CA SER A 11 -11.94 28.78 -6.85
C SER A 11 -12.42 27.32 -6.76
N ALA A 12 -11.69 26.37 -7.36
CA ALA A 12 -12.02 24.95 -7.30
C ALA A 12 -11.86 24.37 -5.89
N THR A 13 -12.73 23.42 -5.52
CA THR A 13 -12.65 22.69 -4.24
C THR A 13 -11.45 21.74 -4.19
N ALA A 14 -11.06 21.31 -2.99
CA ALA A 14 -9.95 20.37 -2.79
C ALA A 14 -10.15 19.06 -3.57
N THR A 15 -11.38 18.54 -3.62
CA THR A 15 -11.74 17.31 -4.33
C THR A 15 -11.64 17.48 -5.84
N GLU A 16 -12.13 18.59 -6.40
CA GLU A 16 -12.02 18.89 -7.84
C GLU A 16 -10.57 19.04 -8.28
N ILE A 17 -9.77 19.74 -7.48
CA ILE A 17 -8.32 19.87 -7.70
C ILE A 17 -7.64 18.51 -7.67
N ALA A 18 -7.93 17.68 -6.66
CA ALA A 18 -7.36 16.35 -6.54
C ALA A 18 -7.74 15.46 -7.71
N TRP A 19 -9.02 15.46 -8.09
CA TRP A 19 -9.54 14.72 -9.24
C TRP A 19 -8.85 15.14 -10.53
N ALA A 20 -8.73 16.45 -10.79
CA ALA A 20 -8.10 16.96 -12.00
C ALA A 20 -6.62 16.56 -12.09
N VAL A 21 -5.91 16.51 -10.97
CA VAL A 21 -4.51 16.06 -10.93
C VAL A 21 -4.40 14.55 -11.14
N LEU A 22 -5.24 13.76 -10.48
CA LEU A 22 -5.19 12.29 -10.55
C LEU A 22 -5.62 11.77 -11.93
N ASN A 23 -6.49 12.49 -12.65
CA ASN A 23 -6.96 12.13 -13.99
C ASN A 23 -6.19 12.85 -15.12
N GLY A 24 -5.11 13.57 -14.80
CA GLY A 24 -4.24 14.18 -15.81
C GLY A 24 -4.81 15.42 -16.53
N VAL A 25 -5.92 15.98 -16.06
CA VAL A 25 -6.47 17.26 -16.54
C VAL A 25 -5.53 18.43 -16.20
N THR A 26 -4.86 18.33 -15.06
CA THR A 26 -3.72 19.18 -14.68
C THR A 26 -2.66 18.33 -13.99
N SER A 27 -1.56 18.94 -13.56
CA SER A 27 -0.46 18.22 -12.91
C SER A 27 -0.24 18.68 -11.47
N TYR A 28 0.32 17.78 -10.66
CA TYR A 28 0.75 18.11 -9.30
C TYR A 28 1.82 19.23 -9.28
N GLN A 29 2.64 19.32 -10.33
CA GLN A 29 3.62 20.40 -10.51
C GLN A 29 2.92 21.74 -10.75
N ASN A 30 1.84 21.78 -11.53
CA ASN A 30 1.06 23.00 -11.76
C ASN A 30 0.43 23.51 -10.46
N LEU A 31 -0.10 22.60 -9.64
CA LEU A 31 -0.62 22.93 -8.30
C LEU A 31 0.48 23.52 -7.39
N ARG A 32 1.67 22.92 -7.37
CA ARG A 32 2.83 23.46 -6.62
C ARG A 32 3.26 24.82 -7.15
N ALA A 33 3.33 25.00 -8.45
CA ALA A 33 3.71 26.26 -9.08
C ALA A 33 2.69 27.38 -8.78
N PHE A 34 1.39 27.06 -8.78
CA PHE A 34 0.34 27.99 -8.35
C PHE A 34 0.57 28.46 -6.91
N ARG A 35 0.77 27.53 -5.99
CA ARG A 35 1.04 27.83 -4.57
C ARG A 35 2.33 28.63 -4.37
N SER A 36 3.38 28.36 -5.17
CA SER A 36 4.61 29.15 -5.15
C SER A 36 4.36 30.60 -5.61
N ARG A 37 3.61 30.79 -6.70
CA ARG A 37 3.23 32.12 -7.23
C ARG A 37 2.34 32.93 -6.28
N ALA A 38 1.55 32.28 -5.43
CA ALA A 38 0.76 32.94 -4.38
C ALA A 38 1.61 33.57 -3.25
N GLY A 39 2.94 33.47 -3.34
CA GLY A 39 3.89 33.96 -2.34
C GLY A 39 4.39 32.86 -1.39
N GLY A 40 4.47 31.61 -1.89
CA GLY A 40 4.99 30.46 -1.17
C GLY A 40 3.95 29.70 -0.33
N THR A 41 4.37 28.54 0.19
CA THR A 41 3.51 27.55 0.87
C THR A 41 2.69 28.15 2.00
N ALA A 42 3.31 28.93 2.90
CA ALA A 42 2.62 29.48 4.07
C ALA A 42 1.55 30.51 3.69
N LYS A 43 1.79 31.32 2.65
CA LYS A 43 0.82 32.30 2.17
C LYS A 43 -0.30 31.62 1.37
N ALA A 44 0.05 30.63 0.55
CA ALA A 44 -0.93 29.82 -0.17
C ALA A 44 -1.85 29.02 0.77
N ASP A 45 -1.35 28.53 1.91
CA ASP A 45 -2.19 27.85 2.91
C ASP A 45 -3.26 28.76 3.51
N LYS A 46 -2.95 30.05 3.68
CA LYS A 46 -3.90 31.04 4.19
C LYS A 46 -4.89 31.50 3.12
N LEU A 47 -4.41 31.75 1.90
CA LEU A 47 -5.23 32.30 0.81
C LEU A 47 -6.06 31.24 0.08
N TYR A 48 -5.51 30.02 -0.04
CA TYR A 48 -6.08 28.93 -0.82
C TYR A 48 -5.95 27.60 -0.05
N PRO A 49 -6.56 27.46 1.14
CA PRO A 49 -6.44 26.26 1.98
C PRO A 49 -6.81 24.97 1.26
N GLN A 50 -7.79 25.02 0.34
CA GLN A 50 -8.23 23.90 -0.48
C GLN A 50 -7.12 23.28 -1.34
N THR A 51 -6.09 24.07 -1.70
CA THR A 51 -4.94 23.57 -2.47
C THR A 51 -4.02 22.69 -1.62
N ARG A 52 -3.97 22.91 -0.30
CA ARG A 52 -3.23 22.06 0.64
C ARG A 52 -3.96 20.74 0.85
N GLU A 53 -5.27 20.81 1.10
CA GLU A 53 -6.13 19.64 1.25
C GLU A 53 -6.08 18.76 0.00
N ALA A 54 -6.14 19.36 -1.20
CA ALA A 54 -5.98 18.63 -2.45
C ALA A 54 -4.65 17.87 -2.52
N MET A 55 -3.53 18.48 -2.10
CA MET A 55 -2.23 17.79 -2.06
C MET A 55 -2.23 16.61 -1.09
N GLN A 56 -2.93 16.70 0.05
CA GLN A 56 -3.06 15.60 1.00
C GLN A 56 -3.86 14.44 0.39
N ILE A 57 -5.00 14.73 -0.25
CA ILE A 57 -5.82 13.73 -0.96
C ILE A 57 -4.99 13.04 -2.05
N ILE A 58 -4.30 13.80 -2.89
CA ILE A 58 -3.44 13.26 -3.97
C ILE A 58 -2.35 12.35 -3.39
N THR A 59 -1.72 12.75 -2.30
CA THR A 59 -0.66 11.96 -1.64
C THR A 59 -1.22 10.65 -1.09
N ALA A 60 -2.35 10.72 -0.37
CA ALA A 60 -3.02 9.54 0.15
C ALA A 60 -3.41 8.55 -0.96
N GLU A 61 -3.98 9.04 -2.07
CA GLU A 61 -4.40 8.17 -3.17
C GLU A 61 -3.21 7.57 -3.93
N LYS A 62 -2.11 8.33 -4.09
CA LYS A 62 -0.86 7.78 -4.65
C LYS A 62 -0.26 6.69 -3.78
N ASN A 63 -0.29 6.84 -2.45
CA ASN A 63 0.15 5.81 -1.53
C ASN A 63 -0.72 4.56 -1.67
N LYS A 64 -2.05 4.69 -1.64
CA LYS A 64 -2.96 3.56 -1.88
C LYS A 64 -2.72 2.88 -3.22
N ALA A 65 -2.48 3.64 -4.30
CA ALA A 65 -2.19 3.09 -5.61
C ALA A 65 -0.86 2.31 -5.64
N ARG A 66 0.17 2.81 -4.95
CA ARG A 66 1.45 2.12 -4.78
C ARG A 66 1.26 0.82 -4.01
N ASP A 67 0.53 0.84 -2.90
CA ASP A 67 0.34 -0.34 -2.05
C ASP A 67 -0.48 -1.41 -2.78
N ARG A 68 -1.53 -1.01 -3.52
CA ARG A 68 -2.26 -1.90 -4.44
C ARG A 68 -1.34 -2.53 -5.49
N ARG A 69 -0.39 -1.75 -6.03
CA ARG A 69 0.59 -2.25 -7.01
C ARG A 69 1.53 -3.27 -6.39
N ALA A 70 2.03 -3.02 -5.18
CA ALA A 70 2.89 -3.95 -4.47
C ALA A 70 2.19 -5.30 -4.24
N ILE A 71 0.92 -5.28 -3.82
CA ILE A 71 0.12 -6.51 -3.66
C ILE A 71 -0.08 -7.20 -5.02
N LYS A 72 -0.43 -6.44 -6.07
CA LYS A 72 -0.60 -7.01 -7.41
C LYS A 72 0.70 -7.64 -7.93
N ASP A 73 1.85 -7.04 -7.65
CA ASP A 73 3.16 -7.55 -8.04
C ASP A 73 3.50 -8.83 -7.26
N LEU A 74 3.19 -8.90 -5.96
CA LEU A 74 3.30 -10.11 -5.14
C LEU A 74 2.45 -11.27 -5.70
N LEU A 75 1.23 -10.97 -6.14
CA LEU A 75 0.30 -11.97 -6.65
C LEU A 75 0.56 -12.34 -8.12
N ARG A 76 1.31 -11.51 -8.86
CA ARG A 76 1.55 -11.70 -10.31
C ARG A 76 2.10 -13.09 -10.66
N PRO A 77 3.10 -13.65 -9.96
CA PRO A 77 3.63 -14.98 -10.27
C PRO A 77 2.58 -16.09 -10.21
N PHE A 78 1.53 -15.90 -9.41
CA PHE A 78 0.47 -16.87 -9.17
C PHE A 78 -0.76 -16.64 -10.05
N SER A 79 -0.80 -15.57 -10.83
CA SER A 79 -1.98 -15.13 -11.59
C SER A 79 -2.48 -16.18 -12.58
N GLN A 80 -1.59 -16.90 -13.27
CA GLN A 80 -1.97 -17.97 -14.20
C GLN A 80 -2.62 -19.14 -13.46
N SER A 81 -2.06 -19.56 -12.33
CA SER A 81 -2.62 -20.64 -11.52
C SER A 81 -4.00 -20.28 -10.97
N TYR A 82 -4.18 -19.05 -10.49
CA TYR A 82 -5.50 -18.54 -10.11
C TYR A 82 -6.47 -18.51 -11.29
N GLY A 83 -6.03 -18.07 -12.47
CA GLY A 83 -6.83 -18.09 -13.70
C GLY A 83 -7.27 -19.49 -14.12
N ASN A 84 -6.48 -20.51 -13.76
CA ASN A 84 -6.79 -21.92 -13.98
C ASN A 84 -7.67 -22.53 -12.86
N GLY A 85 -8.11 -21.74 -11.88
CA GLY A 85 -8.97 -22.19 -10.77
C GLY A 85 -8.24 -22.78 -9.57
N ALA A 86 -6.91 -22.71 -9.51
CA ALA A 86 -6.15 -23.20 -8.38
C ALA A 86 -6.33 -22.31 -7.14
N THR A 87 -6.42 -22.94 -5.97
CA THR A 87 -6.45 -22.29 -4.66
C THR A 87 -5.04 -21.87 -4.23
N LEU A 88 -4.95 -20.92 -3.28
CA LEU A 88 -3.66 -20.49 -2.73
C LEU A 88 -2.88 -21.67 -2.10
N THR A 89 -3.58 -22.58 -1.41
CA THR A 89 -2.96 -23.76 -0.79
C THR A 89 -2.36 -24.70 -1.83
N GLU A 90 -3.01 -24.89 -2.97
CA GLU A 90 -2.47 -25.70 -4.08
C GLU A 90 -1.25 -25.04 -4.72
N ILE A 91 -1.30 -23.72 -4.90
CA ILE A 91 -0.18 -22.93 -5.43
C ILE A 91 1.04 -23.03 -4.51
N LEU A 92 0.83 -22.98 -3.19
CA LEU A 92 1.88 -23.06 -2.18
C LEU A 92 2.30 -24.49 -1.83
N ALA A 93 1.54 -25.51 -2.23
CA ALA A 93 1.72 -26.90 -1.81
C ALA A 93 3.15 -27.44 -2.00
N PRO A 94 3.90 -27.15 -3.08
CA PRO A 94 5.27 -27.63 -3.24
C PRO A 94 6.20 -27.13 -2.11
N VAL A 95 6.07 -25.86 -1.72
CA VAL A 95 6.88 -25.25 -0.65
C VAL A 95 6.47 -25.80 0.71
N LEU A 96 5.16 -25.91 0.95
CA LEU A 96 4.62 -26.42 2.22
C LEU A 96 4.99 -27.89 2.46
N LYS A 97 5.01 -28.72 1.41
CA LYS A 97 5.50 -30.11 1.48
C LYS A 97 6.99 -30.16 1.86
N GLY A 98 7.81 -29.26 1.33
CA GLY A 98 9.23 -29.16 1.68
C GLY A 98 9.44 -28.81 3.16
N TYR A 99 8.70 -27.82 3.68
CA TYR A 99 8.73 -27.49 5.10
C TYR A 99 8.25 -28.65 5.99
N ARG A 100 7.17 -29.32 5.58
CA ARG A 100 6.65 -30.49 6.31
C ARG A 100 7.71 -31.57 6.44
N GLN A 101 8.38 -31.91 5.34
CA GLN A 101 9.47 -32.88 5.33
C GLN A 101 10.62 -32.43 6.24
N MET A 102 11.02 -31.17 6.16
CA MET A 102 12.08 -30.63 7.02
C MET A 102 11.75 -30.73 8.52
N TYR A 103 10.52 -30.36 8.91
CA TYR A 103 10.09 -30.45 10.31
C TYR A 103 9.98 -31.90 10.80
N LEU A 104 9.51 -32.79 9.94
CA LEU A 104 9.44 -34.22 10.25
C LEU A 104 10.85 -34.80 10.43
N ASP A 105 11.76 -34.54 9.50
CA ASP A 105 13.11 -35.14 9.53
C ASP A 105 13.98 -34.60 10.67
N LYS A 106 13.87 -33.30 10.98
CA LYS A 106 14.74 -32.67 11.98
C LYS A 106 14.17 -32.74 13.39
N LEU A 107 12.84 -32.68 13.53
CA LEU A 107 12.19 -32.51 14.84
C LEU A 107 11.20 -33.64 15.16
N GLY A 108 10.93 -34.56 14.23
CA GLY A 108 9.91 -35.59 14.39
C GLY A 108 8.48 -35.03 14.38
N LEU A 109 8.27 -33.82 13.84
CA LEU A 109 6.97 -33.14 13.85
C LEU A 109 6.28 -33.27 12.50
N ASP A 110 5.19 -34.05 12.45
CA ASP A 110 4.34 -34.15 11.26
C ASP A 110 3.28 -33.04 11.24
N LEU A 111 3.69 -31.85 10.83
CA LEU A 111 2.84 -30.66 10.81
C LEU A 111 1.93 -30.60 9.57
N THR A 112 0.70 -30.11 9.74
CA THR A 112 -0.17 -29.79 8.60
C THR A 112 0.34 -28.54 7.87
N HIS A 113 -0.11 -28.36 6.63
CA HIS A 113 0.21 -27.16 5.85
C HIS A 113 -0.21 -25.86 6.57
N GLU A 114 -1.36 -25.87 7.23
CA GLU A 114 -1.87 -24.73 8.01
C GLU A 114 -0.96 -24.42 9.20
N GLN A 115 -0.51 -25.45 9.93
CA GLN A 115 0.41 -25.28 11.07
C GLN A 115 1.76 -24.71 10.62
N ILE A 116 2.25 -25.15 9.46
CA ILE A 116 3.47 -24.61 8.84
C ILE A 116 3.29 -23.12 8.48
N ILE A 117 2.17 -22.77 7.84
CA ILE A 117 1.85 -21.36 7.51
C ILE A 117 1.81 -20.52 8.78
N MET A 118 1.13 -20.99 9.84
CA MET A 118 1.04 -20.28 11.11
C MET A 118 2.42 -20.06 11.75
N LEU A 119 3.33 -21.04 11.70
CA LEU A 119 4.70 -20.89 12.22
C LEU A 119 5.51 -19.87 11.40
N LEU A 120 5.42 -19.91 10.07
CA LEU A 120 6.10 -18.96 9.19
C LEU A 120 5.59 -17.53 9.39
N ILE A 121 4.28 -17.37 9.61
CA ILE A 121 3.66 -16.10 9.95
C ILE A 121 4.11 -15.66 11.35
N ALA A 122 4.04 -16.52 12.37
CA ALA A 122 4.40 -16.19 13.74
C ALA A 122 5.82 -15.63 13.89
N THR A 123 6.76 -16.11 13.06
CA THR A 123 8.17 -15.66 13.10
C THR A 123 8.43 -14.27 12.52
N GLY A 124 7.47 -13.63 11.86
CA GLY A 124 7.69 -12.29 11.29
C GLY A 124 6.44 -11.41 11.07
N ALA A 125 5.25 -11.92 11.35
CA ALA A 125 3.99 -11.23 11.02
C ALA A 125 3.68 -10.09 11.97
N VAL A 126 4.02 -10.19 13.25
CA VAL A 126 3.83 -9.09 14.21
C VAL A 126 4.66 -7.88 13.78
N GLU A 127 5.94 -8.08 13.49
CA GLU A 127 6.83 -7.01 13.04
C GLU A 127 6.35 -6.38 11.73
N GLN A 128 5.83 -7.19 10.78
CA GLN A 128 5.29 -6.67 9.53
C GLN A 128 3.96 -5.91 9.68
N LEU A 129 3.08 -6.36 10.58
CA LEU A 129 1.83 -5.67 10.92
C LEU A 129 2.13 -4.30 11.51
N GLU A 130 3.03 -4.23 12.49
CA GLU A 130 3.41 -2.99 13.15
C GLU A 130 4.13 -2.03 12.20
N LYS A 131 5.05 -2.53 11.36
CA LYS A 131 5.69 -1.74 10.28
C LYS A 131 4.67 -1.16 9.29
N SER A 132 3.54 -1.83 9.11
CA SER A 132 2.44 -1.38 8.25
C SER A 132 1.48 -0.42 8.96
N GLY A 133 1.72 -0.08 10.23
CA GLY A 133 0.90 0.82 11.04
C GLY A 133 -0.31 0.16 11.71
N TYR A 134 -0.33 -1.17 11.78
CA TYR A 134 -1.42 -1.94 12.40
C TYR A 134 -0.92 -2.64 13.66
N HIS A 135 -1.71 -2.59 14.73
CA HIS A 135 -1.38 -3.29 15.99
C HIS A 135 -1.93 -4.72 15.97
N VAL A 136 -1.22 -5.61 16.66
CA VAL A 136 -1.73 -6.94 16.98
C VAL A 136 -2.96 -6.79 17.87
N ILE A 137 -4.00 -7.58 17.57
CA ILE A 137 -5.22 -7.61 18.37
C ILE A 137 -5.09 -8.76 19.38
N GLY A 138 -5.09 -8.43 20.67
CA GLY A 138 -4.95 -9.39 21.78
C GLY A 138 -3.49 -9.70 22.15
N ASP A 139 -3.31 -10.61 23.11
CA ASP A 139 -1.99 -11.00 23.59
C ASP A 139 -1.37 -12.04 22.64
N PHE A 140 -0.27 -11.69 21.98
CA PHE A 140 0.52 -12.61 21.16
C PHE A 140 1.93 -12.74 21.75
N PRO A 141 2.44 -13.96 21.96
CA PRO A 141 3.79 -14.15 22.46
C PRO A 141 4.81 -13.76 21.37
N THR A 142 5.26 -12.52 21.39
CA THR A 142 6.40 -12.07 20.59
C THR A 142 7.69 -12.50 21.25
N ALA A 143 8.62 -13.03 20.46
CA ALA A 143 10.00 -13.26 20.89
C ALA A 143 10.74 -11.91 21.02
N THR A 144 10.38 -11.11 22.01
CA THR A 144 11.13 -9.89 22.35
C THR A 144 11.96 -10.18 23.58
N THR A 145 13.23 -10.50 23.31
CA THR A 145 14.46 -10.27 24.10
C THR A 145 14.30 -9.80 25.55
N GLU A 146 14.76 -10.65 26.48
CA GLU A 146 15.46 -10.20 27.71
C GLU A 146 16.76 -9.47 27.35
#